data_AF-A0A7W0QE83-F1
#
_entry.id   AF-A0A7W0QE83-F1
#
_cell.length_a   1.000
_cell.length_b   1.000
_cell.length_c   1.000
_cell.angle_alpha   90.00
_cell.angle_beta   90.00
_cell.angle_gamma   90.00
#
_symmetry.space_group_name_H-M   'P 1'
#
loop_
_entity.id
_entity.type
_entity.pdbx_description
1 polymer ?
#
loop_
_entity_poly.entity_id
_entity_poly.type
_entity_poly.pdbx_seq_one_letter_code
_entity_poly.pdbx_strand_id
1 'polypeptide(L)'
;MVRCCWLVVLAACKFSAGTGSGPGDGSIDVMPLVDAAPPDAPDPNCFGSGAFYVCVQAVPSASVRLMGAYSTTTCAAPGAPAMIGNTPVCAIVGGVLELQAGDVFGIGGDKPLVLIAVDDILINGTFDVSSGVGDTGPGANATECNSTGIAGVGNVNGGGGGAGGSFGSRGGNGGSGAGGSGGLATAAVMAPVTILRGGCPGGAGGAGTIVTPASVGPGGGAVYLVARDKIEVRGIINASGAGGSATVQGKNGGYGAGSGGMIV
;
A
#
# COMPACT_ATOMS: atom_id res chain seq x y z
N MET A 1 37.01 -3.44 22.93
CA MET A 1 36.30 -2.27 22.35
C MET A 1 37.06 -1.81 21.12
N VAL A 2 36.63 -2.22 19.93
CA VAL A 2 37.26 -1.82 18.66
C VAL A 2 36.31 -0.85 17.98
N ARG A 3 36.71 0.43 17.92
CA ARG A 3 35.99 1.51 17.25
C ARG A 3 36.30 1.44 15.76
N CYS A 4 35.35 0.97 14.97
CA CYS A 4 35.44 1.02 13.51
C CYS A 4 34.85 2.34 13.03
N CYS A 5 35.70 3.23 12.53
CA CYS A 5 35.34 4.55 12.02
C CYS A 5 35.08 4.42 10.51
N TRP A 6 33.83 4.65 10.07
CA TRP A 6 33.47 4.63 8.66
C TRP A 6 33.71 6.01 8.03
N LEU A 7 34.53 6.03 6.99
CA LEU A 7 34.88 7.21 6.21
C LEU A 7 34.04 7.18 4.93
N VAL A 8 33.14 8.15 4.76
CA VAL A 8 32.28 8.29 3.58
C VAL A 8 32.94 9.29 2.63
N VAL A 9 33.31 8.83 1.44
CA VAL A 9 33.87 9.65 0.37
C VAL A 9 32.73 10.04 -0.58
N LEU A 10 32.41 11.33 -0.67
CA LEU A 10 31.50 11.89 -1.67
C LEU A 10 32.28 12.18 -2.96
N ALA A 11 31.94 11.48 -4.04
CA ALA A 11 32.43 11.77 -5.39
C ALA A 11 31.46 12.75 -6.08
N ALA A 12 31.95 13.92 -6.48
CA ALA A 12 31.21 14.90 -7.26
C ALA A 12 31.40 14.65 -8.76
N CYS A 13 30.31 14.49 -9.51
CA CYS A 13 30.34 14.47 -10.98
C CYS A 13 30.39 15.89 -11.53
N LYS A 14 31.44 16.19 -12.29
CA LYS A 14 31.62 17.45 -13.05
C LYS A 14 30.80 17.37 -14.34
N PHE A 15 29.83 18.26 -14.51
CA PHE A 15 29.11 18.43 -15.78
C PHE A 15 29.87 19.49 -16.61
N SER A 16 30.34 19.12 -17.81
CA SER A 16 30.91 20.06 -18.78
C SER A 16 29.92 20.27 -19.91
N ALA A 17 29.33 21.46 -19.99
CA ALA A 17 28.53 21.89 -21.13
C ALA A 17 29.46 22.20 -22.30
N GLY A 18 29.31 21.47 -23.40
CA GLY A 18 30.05 21.71 -24.64
C GLY A 18 29.55 22.96 -25.33
N THR A 19 30.42 23.97 -25.49
CA THR A 19 30.19 25.13 -26.34
C THR A 19 30.46 24.74 -27.80
N GLY A 20 29.41 24.42 -28.54
CA GLY A 20 29.47 24.26 -29.99
C GLY A 20 29.52 25.62 -30.68
N SER A 21 30.70 26.09 -31.04
CA SER A 21 30.92 27.27 -31.87
C SER A 21 31.08 26.86 -33.34
N GLY A 22 30.05 27.07 -34.15
CA GLY A 22 30.11 26.99 -35.61
C GLY A 22 29.78 28.36 -36.22
N PRO A 23 30.54 28.87 -37.20
CA PRO A 23 30.19 30.10 -37.92
C PRO A 23 29.15 29.77 -38.99
N GLY A 24 27.89 30.03 -38.68
CA GLY A 24 26.76 29.96 -39.62
C GLY A 24 26.04 31.31 -39.65
N ASP A 25 26.14 31.98 -40.77
CA ASP A 25 25.65 33.33 -41.14
C ASP A 25 24.17 33.34 -41.56
N GLY A 26 23.36 32.44 -41.00
CA GLY A 26 21.91 32.49 -41.15
C GLY A 26 21.32 33.39 -40.08
N SER A 27 20.92 34.62 -40.45
CA SER A 27 20.12 35.50 -39.60
C SER A 27 18.76 34.86 -39.32
N ILE A 28 18.70 34.05 -38.26
CA ILE A 28 17.46 33.67 -37.61
C ILE A 28 17.00 34.92 -36.88
N ASP A 29 15.87 35.48 -37.30
CA ASP A 29 15.16 36.52 -36.57
C ASP A 29 15.02 36.06 -35.12
N VAL A 30 15.78 36.73 -34.24
CA VAL A 30 15.78 36.49 -32.80
C VAL A 30 14.40 36.89 -32.31
N MET A 31 13.49 35.91 -32.29
CA MET A 31 12.32 36.01 -31.44
C MET A 31 12.85 36.33 -30.05
N PRO A 32 12.35 37.39 -29.38
CA PRO A 32 12.79 37.72 -28.05
C PRO A 32 12.76 36.43 -27.24
N LEU A 33 13.87 36.13 -26.56
CA LEU A 33 13.93 35.05 -25.59
C LEU A 33 12.85 35.38 -24.56
N VAL A 34 11.65 34.86 -24.80
CA VAL A 34 10.54 34.93 -23.85
C VAL A 34 11.02 34.02 -22.74
N ASP A 35 11.65 34.63 -21.75
CA ASP A 35 11.92 34.05 -20.45
C ASP A 35 10.54 33.81 -19.80
N ALA A 36 9.86 32.79 -20.31
CA ALA A 36 8.69 32.26 -19.66
C ALA A 36 9.21 31.66 -18.36
N ALA A 37 9.17 32.51 -17.31
CA ALA A 37 9.34 32.05 -15.95
C ALA A 37 8.58 30.74 -15.83
N PRO A 38 9.22 29.67 -15.32
CA PRO A 38 8.55 28.41 -15.11
C PRO A 38 7.20 28.70 -14.43
N PRO A 39 6.10 28.08 -14.88
CA PRO A 39 4.83 28.26 -14.19
C PRO A 39 5.00 27.75 -12.74
N ASP A 40 5.31 28.66 -11.82
CA ASP A 40 5.65 28.38 -10.43
C ASP A 40 4.42 28.05 -9.57
N ALA A 41 3.23 28.02 -10.18
CA ALA A 41 2.00 27.67 -9.48
C ALA A 41 1.81 26.14 -9.54
N PRO A 42 1.73 25.44 -8.39
CA PRO A 42 1.35 24.04 -8.38
C PRO A 42 -0.02 23.85 -9.06
N ASP A 43 -0.14 22.79 -9.85
CA ASP A 43 -1.36 22.48 -10.58
C ASP A 43 -2.53 22.35 -9.59
N PRO A 44 -3.58 23.20 -9.71
CA PRO A 44 -4.72 23.16 -8.80
C PRO A 44 -5.57 21.91 -8.98
N ASN A 45 -5.26 20.99 -9.88
CA ASN A 45 -5.90 19.69 -10.02
C ASN A 45 -5.10 18.57 -9.36
N CYS A 46 -3.89 18.84 -8.89
CA CYS A 46 -3.02 17.82 -8.34
C CYS A 46 -2.87 17.93 -6.83
N PHE A 47 -2.65 16.77 -6.22
CA PHE A 47 -2.64 16.55 -4.78
C PHE A 47 -1.48 15.66 -4.41
N GLY A 48 -0.93 15.91 -3.21
CA GLY A 48 0.17 15.13 -2.66
C GLY A 48 1.54 15.60 -3.10
N SER A 49 2.55 14.77 -2.85
CA SER A 49 3.95 15.09 -3.16
C SER A 49 4.79 13.81 -3.33
N GLY A 50 5.98 13.95 -3.91
CA GLY A 50 6.94 12.86 -4.06
C GLY A 50 6.35 11.66 -4.80
N ALA A 51 6.44 10.48 -4.18
CA ALA A 51 5.94 9.23 -4.76
C ALA A 51 4.40 9.09 -4.73
N PHE A 52 3.71 9.92 -3.94
CA PHE A 52 2.26 9.88 -3.74
C PHE A 52 1.60 11.13 -4.32
N TYR A 53 1.82 11.35 -5.62
CA TYR A 53 1.26 12.46 -6.37
C TYR A 53 0.11 11.96 -7.26
N VAL A 54 -1.04 12.62 -7.20
CA VAL A 54 -2.26 12.25 -7.93
C VAL A 54 -2.94 13.50 -8.48
N CYS A 55 -3.45 13.44 -9.72
CA CYS A 55 -4.19 14.54 -10.32
C CYS A 55 -5.61 14.10 -10.67
N VAL A 56 -6.58 15.00 -10.47
CA VAL A 56 -7.99 14.81 -10.80
C VAL A 56 -8.35 15.59 -12.07
N GLN A 57 -9.41 15.20 -12.76
CA GLN A 57 -9.83 15.91 -13.99
C GLN A 57 -10.48 17.27 -13.69
N ALA A 58 -11.15 17.37 -12.53
CA ALA A 58 -11.76 18.60 -12.04
C ALA A 58 -11.77 18.56 -10.51
N VAL A 59 -11.59 19.72 -9.88
CA VAL A 59 -11.63 19.91 -8.43
C VAL A 59 -13.09 19.91 -7.97
N PRO A 60 -13.58 18.87 -7.26
CA PRO A 60 -14.96 18.84 -6.81
C PRO A 60 -15.14 19.72 -5.58
N SER A 61 -16.22 20.51 -5.55
CA SER A 61 -16.60 21.31 -4.37
C SER A 61 -17.66 20.65 -3.49
N ALA A 62 -18.30 19.58 -3.98
CA ALA A 62 -19.34 18.88 -3.24
C ALA A 62 -18.76 18.00 -2.14
N SER A 63 -19.37 18.02 -0.95
CA SER A 63 -19.03 17.10 0.14
C SER A 63 -19.46 15.68 -0.19
N VAL A 64 -18.66 14.68 0.21
CA VAL A 64 -18.97 13.25 0.08
C VAL A 64 -19.01 12.63 1.46
N ARG A 65 -20.14 12.03 1.80
CA ARG A 65 -20.28 11.23 3.03
C ARG A 65 -19.78 9.81 2.77
N LEU A 66 -18.87 9.34 3.61
CA LEU A 66 -18.31 8.00 3.58
C LEU A 66 -19.15 7.12 4.52
N MET A 67 -19.76 6.06 3.99
CA MET A 67 -20.57 5.14 4.80
C MET A 67 -20.86 3.84 4.08
N GLY A 68 -21.12 2.78 4.85
CA GLY A 68 -21.48 1.47 4.32
C GLY A 68 -20.27 0.69 3.81
N ALA A 69 -20.48 -0.07 2.72
CA ALA A 69 -19.43 -0.87 2.09
C ALA A 69 -18.99 -0.25 0.76
N TYR A 70 -17.70 -0.29 0.47
CA TYR A 70 -17.13 0.17 -0.80
C TYR A 70 -16.19 -0.88 -1.41
N SER A 71 -16.26 -1.07 -2.73
CA SER A 71 -15.39 -1.98 -3.46
C SER A 71 -14.41 -1.24 -4.35
N THR A 72 -13.12 -1.45 -4.13
CA THR A 72 -12.05 -0.92 -4.98
C THR A 72 -11.77 -1.78 -6.22
N THR A 73 -12.53 -2.85 -6.44
CA THR A 73 -12.41 -3.65 -7.67
C THR A 73 -12.99 -2.92 -8.88
N THR A 74 -14.13 -2.27 -8.68
CA THR A 74 -14.83 -1.53 -9.76
C THR A 74 -14.55 -0.04 -9.73
N CYS A 75 -14.05 0.50 -8.61
CA CYS A 75 -13.94 1.93 -8.35
C CYS A 75 -15.22 2.70 -8.71
N ALA A 76 -16.40 2.12 -8.46
CA ALA A 76 -17.67 2.77 -8.76
C ALA A 76 -17.87 4.04 -7.92
N ALA A 77 -18.90 4.83 -8.25
CA ALA A 77 -19.28 6.00 -7.48
C ALA A 77 -19.44 5.65 -5.97
N PRO A 78 -18.94 6.49 -5.05
CA PRO A 78 -18.46 7.86 -5.26
C PRO A 78 -17.01 7.98 -5.76
N GLY A 79 -16.32 6.86 -5.99
CA GLY A 79 -14.95 6.89 -6.50
C GLY A 79 -14.85 6.79 -8.03
N ALA A 80 -13.61 6.82 -8.50
CA ALA A 80 -13.22 6.57 -9.89
C ALA A 80 -11.82 5.94 -9.94
N PRO A 81 -11.48 5.18 -11.00
CA PRO A 81 -10.11 4.72 -11.23
C PRO A 81 -9.16 5.91 -11.38
N ALA A 82 -7.99 5.82 -10.77
CA ALA A 82 -6.90 6.78 -10.92
C ALA A 82 -5.53 6.08 -10.89
N MET A 83 -4.46 6.84 -11.04
CA MET A 83 -3.09 6.34 -11.00
C MET A 83 -2.27 7.15 -9.99
N ILE A 84 -1.47 6.47 -9.17
CA ILE A 84 -0.36 7.06 -8.41
C ILE A 84 0.93 6.46 -8.96
N GLY A 85 1.69 7.27 -9.69
CA GLY A 85 2.78 6.77 -10.52
C GLY A 85 2.27 5.68 -11.48
N ASN A 86 2.76 4.46 -11.34
CA ASN A 86 2.34 3.30 -12.14
C ASN A 86 1.34 2.38 -11.42
N THR A 87 0.80 2.81 -10.28
CA THR A 87 -0.08 2.00 -9.44
C THR A 87 -1.54 2.37 -9.71
N PRO A 88 -2.37 1.44 -10.20
CA PRO A 88 -3.79 1.67 -10.32
C PRO A 88 -4.44 1.73 -8.93
N VAL A 89 -5.22 2.78 -8.69
CA VAL A 89 -5.90 3.03 -7.42
C VAL A 89 -7.37 3.37 -7.67
N CYS A 90 -8.20 3.28 -6.63
CA CYS A 90 -9.51 3.95 -6.65
C CYS A 90 -9.39 5.26 -5.87
N ALA A 91 -9.82 6.36 -6.46
CA ALA A 91 -9.84 7.66 -5.82
C ALA A 91 -11.29 8.06 -5.50
N ILE A 92 -11.55 8.42 -4.25
CA ILE A 92 -12.77 9.14 -3.85
C ILE A 92 -12.37 10.60 -3.69
N VAL A 93 -13.03 11.48 -4.45
CA VAL A 93 -12.69 12.91 -4.51
C VAL A 93 -13.89 13.73 -4.08
N GLY A 94 -13.69 14.69 -3.19
CA GLY A 94 -14.75 15.60 -2.72
C GLY A 94 -14.18 16.93 -2.23
N GLY A 95 -15.04 17.92 -2.00
CA GLY A 95 -14.68 19.15 -1.30
C GLY A 95 -14.30 18.81 0.14
N VAL A 96 -15.28 18.26 0.87
CA VAL A 96 -15.10 17.67 2.20
C VAL A 96 -15.44 16.18 2.14
N LEU A 97 -14.58 15.33 2.70
CA LEU A 97 -14.86 13.90 2.89
C LEU A 97 -15.18 13.66 4.37
N GLU A 98 -16.37 13.17 4.68
CA GLU A 98 -16.81 13.00 6.07
C GLU A 98 -17.30 11.58 6.37
N LEU A 99 -16.74 10.98 7.41
CA LEU A 99 -17.26 9.79 8.08
C LEU A 99 -17.76 10.19 9.47
N GLN A 100 -19.05 10.07 9.73
CA GLN A 100 -19.64 10.52 10.99
C GLN A 100 -19.37 9.56 12.15
N ALA A 101 -19.50 10.07 13.38
CA ALA A 101 -19.38 9.23 14.57
C ALA A 101 -20.46 8.14 14.58
N GLY A 102 -20.06 6.89 14.85
CA GLY A 102 -20.93 5.71 14.80
C GLY A 102 -21.07 5.07 13.42
N ASP A 103 -20.67 5.75 12.34
CA ASP A 103 -20.63 5.15 11.01
C ASP A 103 -19.43 4.20 10.88
N VAL A 104 -19.62 3.14 10.10
CA VAL A 104 -18.55 2.25 9.63
C VAL A 104 -18.49 2.35 8.11
N PHE A 105 -17.30 2.62 7.58
CA PHE A 105 -17.02 2.58 6.16
C PHE A 105 -16.03 1.45 5.89
N GLY A 106 -16.57 0.28 5.52
CA GLY A 106 -15.80 -0.93 5.26
C GLY A 106 -15.43 -1.03 3.79
N ILE A 107 -14.15 -1.24 3.49
CA ILE A 107 -13.64 -1.17 2.14
C ILE A 107 -12.86 -2.45 1.84
N GLY A 108 -13.09 -3.03 0.66
CA GLY A 108 -12.30 -4.15 0.15
C GLY A 108 -12.12 -4.09 -1.36
N GLY A 109 -11.22 -4.89 -1.90
CA GLY A 109 -10.98 -4.98 -3.35
C GLY A 109 -9.50 -5.00 -3.73
N ASP A 110 -9.23 -5.14 -5.01
CA ASP A 110 -7.87 -5.40 -5.53
C ASP A 110 -7.00 -4.13 -5.68
N LYS A 111 -7.58 -2.93 -5.57
CA LYS A 111 -6.84 -1.66 -5.71
C LYS A 111 -6.72 -0.92 -4.38
N PRO A 112 -5.58 -0.27 -4.09
CA PRO A 112 -5.50 0.67 -2.98
C PRO A 112 -6.52 1.81 -3.11
N LEU A 113 -6.95 2.35 -1.98
CA LEU A 113 -7.87 3.49 -1.92
C LEU A 113 -7.10 4.80 -1.73
N VAL A 114 -7.55 5.86 -2.38
CA VAL A 114 -7.06 7.22 -2.19
C VAL A 114 -8.25 8.11 -1.86
N LEU A 115 -8.15 8.87 -0.79
CA LEU A 115 -9.09 9.91 -0.41
C LEU A 115 -8.48 11.26 -0.75
N ILE A 116 -9.15 12.03 -1.61
CA ILE A 116 -8.70 13.34 -2.05
C ILE A 116 -9.76 14.37 -1.64
N ALA A 117 -9.41 15.25 -0.71
CA ALA A 117 -10.25 16.38 -0.33
C ALA A 117 -9.65 17.70 -0.81
N VAL A 118 -10.50 18.57 -1.33
CA VAL A 118 -10.12 19.96 -1.64
C VAL A 118 -9.96 20.75 -0.36
N ASP A 119 -10.85 20.55 0.60
CA ASP A 119 -10.85 21.21 1.90
C ASP A 119 -10.38 20.19 2.96
N ASP A 120 -11.32 19.43 3.52
CA ASP A 120 -11.13 18.62 4.72
C ASP A 120 -11.39 17.12 4.52
N ILE A 121 -10.63 16.28 5.22
CA ILE A 121 -10.99 14.89 5.51
C ILE A 121 -11.31 14.77 7.00
N LEU A 122 -12.54 14.38 7.33
CA LEU A 122 -13.05 14.25 8.69
C LEU A 122 -13.44 12.79 8.97
N ILE A 123 -12.63 12.08 9.76
CA ILE A 123 -12.87 10.68 10.15
C ILE A 123 -13.28 10.63 11.61
N ASN A 124 -14.59 10.66 11.87
CA ASN A 124 -15.17 10.55 13.22
C ASN A 124 -15.69 9.14 13.56
N GLY A 125 -15.88 8.28 12.54
CA GLY A 125 -16.32 6.89 12.68
C GLY A 125 -15.20 5.85 12.51
N THR A 126 -15.57 4.64 12.06
CA THR A 126 -14.60 3.56 11.77
C THR A 126 -14.37 3.46 10.27
N PHE A 127 -13.19 3.85 9.83
CA PHE A 127 -12.72 3.67 8.46
C PHE A 127 -11.94 2.34 8.39
N ASP A 128 -12.56 1.32 7.83
CA ASP A 128 -12.04 -0.05 7.87
C ASP A 128 -11.52 -0.49 6.49
N VAL A 129 -10.19 -0.55 6.38
CA VAL A 129 -9.45 -1.09 5.23
C VAL A 129 -8.71 -2.37 5.61
N SER A 130 -9.11 -3.01 6.70
CA SER A 130 -8.49 -4.26 7.15
C SER A 130 -8.89 -5.45 6.29
N SER A 131 -8.16 -6.54 6.45
CA SER A 131 -8.55 -7.83 5.87
C SER A 131 -9.06 -8.77 6.95
N GLY A 132 -10.02 -9.62 6.57
CA GLY A 132 -10.66 -10.61 7.42
C GLY A 132 -10.59 -12.02 6.82
N VAL A 133 -11.31 -12.96 7.43
CA VAL A 133 -11.46 -14.30 6.87
C VAL A 133 -12.47 -14.23 5.74
N GLY A 134 -12.00 -14.32 4.50
CA GLY A 134 -12.84 -14.25 3.29
C GLY A 134 -12.94 -12.86 2.67
N ASP A 135 -12.52 -11.82 3.39
CA ASP A 135 -12.52 -10.44 2.94
C ASP A 135 -11.10 -9.89 2.85
N THR A 136 -10.81 -9.16 1.78
CA THR A 136 -9.51 -8.54 1.55
C THR A 136 -9.66 -7.03 1.50
N GLY A 137 -8.88 -6.34 2.31
CA GLY A 137 -8.79 -4.89 2.28
C GLY A 137 -8.21 -4.37 0.94
N PRO A 138 -8.33 -3.07 0.66
CA PRO A 138 -7.97 -2.48 -0.62
C PRO A 138 -6.51 -2.71 -1.00
N GLY A 139 -6.26 -3.42 -2.10
CA GLY A 139 -4.90 -3.70 -2.56
C GLY A 139 -4.10 -4.64 -1.64
N ALA A 140 -4.78 -5.39 -0.77
CA ALA A 140 -4.19 -6.45 0.03
C ALA A 140 -3.48 -7.49 -0.85
N ASN A 141 -2.51 -8.18 -0.26
CA ASN A 141 -1.73 -9.23 -0.91
C ASN A 141 -0.99 -8.74 -2.16
N ALA A 142 -0.37 -7.57 -2.06
CA ALA A 142 0.36 -6.95 -3.16
C ALA A 142 1.38 -7.91 -3.78
N THR A 143 1.53 -7.88 -5.11
CA THR A 143 2.33 -8.86 -5.87
C THR A 143 3.78 -8.96 -5.42
N GLU A 144 4.37 -7.88 -4.90
CA GLU A 144 5.74 -7.90 -4.39
C GLU A 144 5.87 -8.65 -3.04
N CYS A 145 4.76 -9.13 -2.48
CA CYS A 145 4.71 -9.98 -1.29
C CYS A 145 4.89 -11.49 -1.55
N ASN A 146 5.00 -11.93 -2.80
CA ASN A 146 4.96 -13.35 -3.19
C ASN A 146 5.96 -14.29 -2.47
N SER A 147 6.96 -13.75 -1.75
CA SER A 147 7.95 -14.52 -0.99
C SER A 147 7.94 -14.27 0.52
N THR A 148 6.96 -13.56 1.06
CA THR A 148 7.01 -13.05 2.46
C THR A 148 6.48 -14.00 3.52
N GLY A 149 5.53 -14.86 3.17
CA GLY A 149 5.00 -15.95 4.00
C GLY A 149 5.30 -17.31 3.39
N ILE A 150 6.43 -17.93 3.75
CA ILE A 150 6.75 -19.28 3.26
C ILE A 150 5.84 -20.29 3.95
N ALA A 151 5.31 -21.24 3.16
CA ALA A 151 4.46 -22.32 3.66
C ALA A 151 5.25 -23.28 4.57
N GLY A 152 4.54 -23.89 5.53
CA GLY A 152 5.09 -25.00 6.31
C GLY A 152 5.23 -26.27 5.47
N VAL A 153 6.15 -27.15 5.85
CA VAL A 153 6.37 -28.42 5.14
C VAL A 153 5.28 -29.42 5.55
N GLY A 154 4.66 -30.05 4.56
CA GLY A 154 3.68 -31.11 4.78
C GLY A 154 4.32 -32.41 5.25
N ASN A 155 3.65 -33.11 6.17
CA ASN A 155 4.08 -34.43 6.64
C ASN A 155 2.90 -35.19 7.26
N VAL A 156 2.74 -36.47 6.91
CA VAL A 156 1.65 -37.34 7.43
C VAL A 156 1.66 -37.50 8.96
N ASN A 157 2.81 -37.31 9.62
CA ASN A 157 2.93 -37.36 11.07
C ASN A 157 2.58 -36.04 11.75
N GLY A 158 2.53 -34.93 11.00
CA GLY A 158 2.15 -33.60 11.46
C GLY A 158 2.85 -32.51 10.67
N GLY A 159 2.10 -31.74 9.88
CA GLY A 159 2.63 -30.64 9.06
C GLY A 159 3.08 -29.43 9.90
N GLY A 160 4.06 -28.67 9.40
CA GLY A 160 4.52 -27.44 10.04
C GLY A 160 3.59 -26.25 9.77
N GLY A 161 3.53 -25.27 10.67
CA GLY A 161 2.73 -24.06 10.48
C GLY A 161 3.31 -23.13 9.42
N GLY A 162 2.47 -22.32 8.78
CA GLY A 162 2.91 -21.28 7.85
C GLY A 162 3.53 -20.07 8.56
N ALA A 163 4.44 -19.38 7.89
CA ALA A 163 5.01 -18.12 8.41
C ALA A 163 4.01 -16.96 8.33
N GLY A 164 4.14 -15.94 9.17
CA GLY A 164 3.39 -14.68 9.05
C GLY A 164 3.88 -13.83 7.87
N GLY A 165 2.99 -12.97 7.35
CA GLY A 165 3.32 -12.00 6.30
C GLY A 165 4.34 -10.96 6.76
N SER A 166 5.17 -10.48 5.83
CA SER A 166 6.29 -9.56 6.14
C SER A 166 6.18 -8.25 5.37
N PHE A 167 5.65 -7.21 6.02
CA PHE A 167 5.56 -5.84 5.50
C PHE A 167 5.93 -4.84 6.59
N GLY A 168 6.88 -3.94 6.31
CA GLY A 168 7.46 -3.00 7.28
C GLY A 168 8.37 -3.66 8.33
N SER A 169 8.01 -4.86 8.80
CA SER A 169 8.81 -5.73 9.66
C SER A 169 8.68 -7.20 9.25
N ARG A 170 9.65 -8.02 9.66
CA ARG A 170 9.65 -9.45 9.38
C ARG A 170 8.56 -10.12 10.23
N GLY A 171 7.72 -10.94 9.59
CA GLY A 171 6.72 -11.76 10.27
C GLY A 171 7.34 -12.86 11.15
N GLY A 172 6.48 -13.56 11.89
CA GLY A 172 6.89 -14.72 12.69
C GLY A 172 7.12 -15.97 11.83
N ASN A 173 8.13 -16.78 12.14
CA ASN A 173 8.23 -18.12 11.56
C ASN A 173 7.08 -19.00 12.06
N GLY A 174 6.66 -19.97 11.25
CA GLY A 174 5.71 -20.99 11.67
C GLY A 174 6.32 -21.98 12.65
N GLY A 175 5.48 -22.58 13.50
CA GLY A 175 5.89 -23.66 14.40
C GLY A 175 6.14 -24.96 13.65
N SER A 176 7.09 -25.78 14.12
CA SER A 176 7.29 -27.11 13.55
C SER A 176 6.21 -28.08 14.06
N GLY A 177 5.71 -28.91 13.16
CA GLY A 177 4.85 -30.05 13.49
C GLY A 177 5.68 -31.27 13.90
N ALA A 178 5.01 -32.38 14.17
CA ALA A 178 5.68 -33.62 14.57
C ALA A 178 6.55 -34.24 13.45
N GLY A 179 6.34 -33.87 12.18
CA GLY A 179 7.18 -34.32 11.06
C GLY A 179 7.48 -33.27 10.00
N GLY A 180 6.77 -32.13 10.00
CA GLY A 180 6.98 -31.02 9.07
C GLY A 180 7.62 -29.82 9.75
N SER A 181 8.63 -29.22 9.11
CA SER A 181 9.20 -27.96 9.57
C SER A 181 8.24 -26.79 9.35
N GLY A 182 8.27 -25.83 10.27
CA GLY A 182 7.53 -24.58 10.12
C GLY A 182 8.04 -23.74 8.94
N GLY A 183 7.13 -22.94 8.36
CA GLY A 183 7.45 -21.97 7.33
C GLY A 183 8.35 -20.87 7.86
N LEU A 184 9.18 -20.31 7.00
CA LEU A 184 10.11 -19.23 7.35
C LEU A 184 9.58 -17.88 6.87
N ALA A 185 9.43 -16.92 7.77
CA ALA A 185 9.16 -15.55 7.37
C ALA A 185 10.41 -14.97 6.70
N THR A 186 10.26 -14.30 5.56
CA THR A 186 11.40 -13.66 4.90
C THR A 186 11.57 -12.22 5.37
N ALA A 187 12.59 -11.53 4.84
CA ALA A 187 12.80 -10.13 5.15
C ALA A 187 11.56 -9.31 4.74
N ALA A 188 11.24 -8.31 5.55
CA ALA A 188 10.18 -7.37 5.21
C ALA A 188 10.56 -6.59 3.95
N VAL A 189 9.55 -6.20 3.17
CA VAL A 189 9.71 -5.09 2.24
C VAL A 189 10.00 -3.84 3.08
N MET A 190 11.24 -3.34 2.99
CA MET A 190 11.73 -2.20 3.75
C MET A 190 11.48 -0.87 3.03
N ALA A 191 11.49 0.22 3.80
CA ALA A 191 11.46 1.58 3.29
C ALA A 191 12.67 1.92 2.38
N PRO A 192 12.56 2.90 1.48
CA PRO A 192 11.38 3.75 1.25
C PRO A 192 10.29 3.02 0.46
N VAL A 193 9.06 3.08 0.97
CA VAL A 193 7.90 2.56 0.25
C VAL A 193 7.43 3.65 -0.70
N THR A 194 7.74 3.51 -1.99
CA THR A 194 7.40 4.50 -3.03
C THR A 194 6.15 4.13 -3.82
N ILE A 195 5.46 3.06 -3.42
CA ILE A 195 4.30 2.50 -4.10
C ILE A 195 3.22 2.30 -3.04
N LEU A 196 2.02 2.83 -3.28
CA LEU A 196 0.88 2.59 -2.40
C LEU A 196 0.40 1.15 -2.58
N ARG A 197 0.47 0.33 -1.53
CA ARG A 197 0.09 -1.09 -1.63
C ARG A 197 -0.31 -1.68 -0.27
N GLY A 198 -1.13 -2.72 -0.29
CA GLY A 198 -1.50 -3.43 0.92
C GLY A 198 -0.36 -4.25 1.53
N GLY A 199 -0.70 -4.90 2.63
CA GLY A 199 0.15 -5.84 3.34
C GLY A 199 0.34 -7.14 2.58
N CYS A 200 1.19 -7.97 3.16
CA CYS A 200 1.54 -9.28 2.64
C CYS A 200 0.77 -10.41 3.31
N PRO A 201 0.37 -11.46 2.55
CA PRO A 201 -0.28 -12.63 3.12
C PRO A 201 0.69 -13.44 3.97
N GLY A 202 0.14 -14.24 4.88
CA GLY A 202 0.88 -15.31 5.53
C GLY A 202 1.26 -16.45 4.59
N GLY A 203 1.86 -17.49 5.14
CA GLY A 203 2.13 -18.77 4.47
C GLY A 203 1.04 -19.79 4.79
N ALA A 204 0.83 -20.73 3.86
CA ALA A 204 -0.03 -21.88 4.11
C ALA A 204 0.58 -22.81 5.18
N GLY A 205 -0.28 -23.47 5.96
CA GLY A 205 0.15 -24.58 6.79
C GLY A 205 0.55 -25.79 5.94
N GLY A 206 1.49 -26.60 6.44
CA GLY A 206 1.88 -27.87 5.83
C GLY A 206 0.76 -28.90 5.94
N ALA A 207 0.47 -29.60 4.84
CA ALA A 207 -0.52 -30.66 4.78
C ALA A 207 -0.12 -31.87 5.65
N GLY A 208 -1.06 -32.38 6.45
CA GLY A 208 -0.95 -33.61 7.20
C GLY A 208 -1.56 -34.80 6.45
N THR A 209 -2.24 -35.71 7.17
CA THR A 209 -2.86 -36.91 6.58
C THR A 209 -4.17 -36.60 5.84
N ILE A 210 -4.92 -35.60 6.32
CA ILE A 210 -6.19 -35.17 5.72
C ILE A 210 -6.09 -33.67 5.47
N VAL A 211 -6.16 -33.26 4.21
CA VAL A 211 -6.12 -31.85 3.82
C VAL A 211 -7.51 -31.25 4.01
N THR A 212 -7.66 -30.39 5.01
CA THR A 212 -8.86 -29.56 5.17
C THR A 212 -8.63 -28.21 4.48
N PRO A 213 -9.55 -27.74 3.63
CA PRO A 213 -9.48 -26.39 3.10
C PRO A 213 -9.44 -25.37 4.24
N ALA A 214 -8.46 -24.47 4.20
CA ALA A 214 -8.37 -23.34 5.10
C ALA A 214 -7.63 -22.21 4.38
N SER A 215 -7.86 -20.98 4.81
CA SER A 215 -7.31 -19.78 4.18
C SER A 215 -6.08 -19.27 4.95
N VAL A 216 -5.10 -18.85 4.17
CA VAL A 216 -4.00 -17.99 4.63
C VAL A 216 -4.60 -16.66 5.10
N GLY A 217 -4.03 -16.06 6.15
CA GLY A 217 -4.40 -14.71 6.55
C GLY A 217 -3.96 -13.69 5.49
N PRO A 218 -4.89 -13.00 4.77
CA PRO A 218 -4.54 -11.92 3.87
C PRO A 218 -3.86 -10.75 4.60
N GLY A 219 -2.95 -10.06 3.91
CA GLY A 219 -2.40 -8.80 4.38
C GLY A 219 -3.45 -7.70 4.44
N GLY A 220 -3.25 -6.67 5.26
CA GLY A 220 -4.19 -5.54 5.38
C GLY A 220 -4.25 -4.69 4.11
N GLY A 221 -5.29 -3.86 3.97
CA GLY A 221 -5.42 -2.95 2.83
C GLY A 221 -4.58 -1.68 2.95
N ALA A 222 -4.62 -0.87 1.89
CA ALA A 222 -3.90 0.38 1.80
C ALA A 222 -4.82 1.56 1.50
N VAL A 223 -4.57 2.64 2.24
CA VAL A 223 -5.23 3.93 2.05
C VAL A 223 -4.21 5.06 2.04
N TYR A 224 -4.42 6.02 1.14
CA TYR A 224 -3.73 7.32 1.14
C TYR A 224 -4.75 8.43 1.35
N LEU A 225 -4.52 9.30 2.32
CA LEU A 225 -5.36 10.45 2.63
C LEU A 225 -4.62 11.73 2.25
N VAL A 226 -5.24 12.57 1.42
CA VAL A 226 -4.68 13.87 1.05
C VAL A 226 -5.76 14.94 1.05
N ALA A 227 -5.50 16.04 1.76
CA ALA A 227 -6.37 17.21 1.86
C ALA A 227 -5.53 18.48 1.70
N ARG A 228 -6.14 19.60 1.28
CA ARG A 228 -5.41 20.89 1.23
C ARG A 228 -5.46 21.66 2.53
N ASP A 229 -6.60 21.60 3.23
CA ASP A 229 -6.76 22.32 4.50
C ASP A 229 -6.34 21.42 5.67
N LYS A 230 -7.15 20.39 6.01
CA LYS A 230 -6.78 19.46 7.08
C LYS A 230 -7.27 18.02 6.91
N ILE A 231 -6.55 17.12 7.57
CA ILE A 231 -6.98 15.74 7.83
C ILE A 231 -7.19 15.62 9.34
N GLU A 232 -8.42 15.36 9.76
CA GLU A 232 -8.81 15.22 11.15
C GLU A 232 -9.36 13.82 11.42
N VAL A 233 -8.64 13.05 12.24
CA VAL A 233 -9.02 11.69 12.64
C VAL A 233 -9.36 11.67 14.12
N ARG A 234 -10.66 11.63 14.42
CA ARG A 234 -11.19 11.44 15.79
C ARG A 234 -11.66 10.01 16.05
N GLY A 235 -11.89 9.25 14.98
CA GLY A 235 -12.28 7.85 15.00
C GLY A 235 -11.11 6.89 14.80
N ILE A 236 -11.36 5.78 14.09
CA ILE A 236 -10.38 4.71 13.86
C ILE A 236 -10.14 4.55 12.36
N ILE A 237 -8.87 4.40 11.98
CA ILE A 237 -8.47 3.86 10.68
C ILE A 237 -7.83 2.49 10.93
N ASN A 238 -8.46 1.43 10.44
CA ASN A 238 -7.96 0.06 10.61
C ASN A 238 -7.40 -0.50 9.30
N ALA A 239 -6.11 -0.82 9.28
CA ALA A 239 -5.43 -1.44 8.14
C ALA A 239 -4.77 -2.79 8.53
N SER A 240 -5.34 -3.49 9.51
CA SER A 240 -4.78 -4.77 9.97
C SER A 240 -4.89 -5.87 8.91
N GLY A 241 -3.89 -6.77 8.90
CA GLY A 241 -4.02 -8.06 8.21
C GLY A 241 -4.91 -9.03 8.99
N ALA A 242 -5.39 -10.06 8.30
CA ALA A 242 -6.20 -11.10 8.93
C ALA A 242 -5.33 -12.12 9.69
N GLY A 243 -5.92 -12.71 10.73
CA GLY A 243 -5.36 -13.89 11.38
C GLY A 243 -5.28 -15.09 10.43
N GLY A 244 -4.33 -15.99 10.70
CA GLY A 244 -4.25 -17.27 10.00
C GLY A 244 -5.31 -18.26 10.51
N SER A 245 -5.89 -19.04 9.61
CA SER A 245 -6.86 -20.08 9.99
C SER A 245 -6.20 -21.24 10.75
N ALA A 246 -6.91 -21.76 11.76
CA ALA A 246 -6.58 -23.04 12.38
C ALA A 246 -7.15 -24.21 11.54
N THR A 247 -6.55 -25.39 11.67
CA THR A 247 -7.03 -26.61 11.03
C THR A 247 -7.65 -27.54 12.07
N VAL A 248 -8.84 -28.08 11.78
CA VAL A 248 -9.62 -28.87 12.76
C VAL A 248 -9.37 -30.38 12.69
N GLN A 249 -8.69 -30.88 11.64
CA GLN A 249 -8.45 -32.30 11.43
C GLN A 249 -7.08 -32.55 10.76
N GLY A 250 -6.65 -33.81 10.71
CA GLY A 250 -5.60 -34.26 9.79
C GLY A 250 -4.15 -33.97 10.17
N LYS A 251 -3.86 -33.48 11.40
CA LYS A 251 -2.51 -33.07 11.83
C LYS A 251 -1.87 -32.04 10.88
N ASN A 252 -2.67 -31.15 10.30
CA ASN A 252 -2.15 -30.06 9.48
C ASN A 252 -1.46 -29.01 10.35
N GLY A 253 -0.55 -28.25 9.75
CA GLY A 253 -0.01 -27.04 10.37
C GLY A 253 -1.01 -25.88 10.32
N GLY A 254 -0.95 -24.99 11.31
CA GLY A 254 -1.72 -23.74 11.30
C GLY A 254 -1.26 -22.78 10.20
N TYR A 255 -2.16 -21.98 9.67
CA TYR A 255 -1.83 -20.99 8.64
C TYR A 255 -1.21 -19.74 9.28
N GLY A 256 -0.35 -19.05 8.53
CA GLY A 256 0.22 -17.77 8.96
C GLY A 256 -0.79 -16.62 8.84
N ALA A 257 -0.67 -15.64 9.75
CA ALA A 257 -1.41 -14.38 9.68
C ALA A 257 -0.80 -13.44 8.63
N GLY A 258 -1.62 -12.55 8.06
CA GLY A 258 -1.15 -11.49 7.17
C GLY A 258 -0.56 -10.32 7.95
N SER A 259 0.31 -9.55 7.31
CA SER A 259 0.83 -8.31 7.89
C SER A 259 -0.22 -7.19 7.81
N GLY A 260 -0.04 -6.11 8.58
CA GLY A 260 -0.76 -4.86 8.33
C GLY A 260 -0.46 -4.28 6.94
N GLY A 261 -1.30 -3.35 6.49
CA GLY A 261 -1.12 -2.58 5.25
C GLY A 261 -0.62 -1.16 5.48
N MET A 262 -0.92 -0.27 4.54
CA MET A 262 -0.40 1.11 4.52
C MET A 262 -1.49 2.12 4.88
N ILE A 263 -1.13 3.09 5.71
CA ILE A 263 -1.88 4.34 5.91
C ILE A 263 -0.89 5.46 5.63
N VAL A 264 -1.16 6.25 4.60
CA VAL A 264 -0.30 7.34 4.13
C VAL A 264 -1.04 8.66 4.23
#